data_AF-K9YXT0-F1
#
_entry.id   AF-K9YXT0-F1
#
_cell.length_a   1.000
_cell.length_b   1.000
_cell.length_c   1.000
_cell.angle_alpha   90.00
_cell.angle_beta   90.00
_cell.angle_gamma   90.00
#
_symmetry.space_group_name_H-M   'P 1'
#
loop_
_entity.id
_entity.type
_entity.pdbx_description
1 polymer ?
#
loop_
_entity_poly.entity_id
_entity_poly.type
_entity_poly.pdbx_seq_one_letter_code
_entity_poly.pdbx_strand_id
1 'polypeptide(L)'
;MSPLTSIICLANSWKHGDRCIAGINPETGRWIRPISDLEDGRIPRSMRLLEGKEPQLLDIIQIPLGKTGNDFGFESENLSVLPGRWKKQGQVTTKEVLRYCSSEPYILHNYKKFVTVPELARKPFALRKTLQLVHVTEFFVEKKQRETGTNQYKATIVSRNGQRLSRLGITDPLFVKKLDQGNEPIVPCLVTVSLSMPHRPPNWEGDDPCWKLIAAVMELETNDYDDQDELLDLPF
;
A
#
# COMPACT_ATOMS: atom_id res chain seq x y z
N MET A 1 -11.04 -19.78 -19.75
CA MET A 1 -11.33 -18.65 -18.85
C MET A 1 -10.01 -18.20 -18.24
N SER A 2 -9.76 -16.90 -18.14
CA SER A 2 -8.57 -16.38 -17.45
C SER A 2 -8.59 -16.81 -15.97
N PRO A 3 -7.45 -17.18 -15.37
CA PRO A 3 -7.41 -17.51 -13.95
C PRO A 3 -7.80 -16.27 -13.12
N LEU A 4 -8.70 -16.47 -12.15
CA LEU A 4 -9.10 -15.43 -11.22
C LEU A 4 -8.24 -15.53 -9.96
N THR A 5 -7.78 -14.39 -9.48
CA THR A 5 -7.01 -14.27 -8.24
C THR A 5 -7.73 -13.31 -7.32
N SER A 6 -7.96 -13.75 -6.08
CA SER A 6 -8.54 -12.93 -5.03
C SER A 6 -7.45 -12.14 -4.31
N ILE A 7 -7.71 -10.86 -4.04
CA ILE A 7 -6.89 -10.05 -3.14
C ILE A 7 -7.80 -9.28 -2.18
N ILE A 8 -7.36 -9.15 -0.93
CA ILE A 8 -7.87 -8.15 0.01
C ILE A 8 -7.23 -6.82 -0.40
N CYS A 9 -8.02 -5.85 -0.85
CA CYS A 9 -7.55 -4.55 -1.29
C CYS A 9 -6.97 -3.76 -0.09
N LEU A 10 -5.65 -3.58 -0.05
CA LEU A 10 -4.94 -2.86 1.02
C LEU A 10 -4.26 -1.59 0.50
N ALA A 11 -4.40 -1.28 -0.79
CA ALA A 11 -4.04 0.00 -1.39
C ALA A 11 -4.91 0.27 -2.61
N ASN A 12 -5.40 1.50 -2.72
CA ASN A 12 -5.97 2.07 -3.94
C ASN A 12 -5.51 3.52 -4.07
N SER A 13 -4.21 3.70 -4.28
CA SER A 13 -3.53 5.00 -4.22
C SER A 13 -3.40 5.66 -5.59
N TRP A 14 -3.10 6.97 -5.64
CA TRP A 14 -2.79 7.68 -6.87
C TRP A 14 -1.46 7.25 -7.49
N LYS A 15 -1.44 7.04 -8.82
CA LYS A 15 -0.24 6.88 -9.64
C LYS A 15 -0.43 7.58 -10.99
N HIS A 16 0.23 8.71 -11.19
CA HIS A 16 0.20 9.53 -12.42
C HIS A 16 -1.22 9.79 -12.99
N GLY A 17 -2.18 10.18 -12.15
CA GLY A 17 -3.56 10.46 -12.56
C GLY A 17 -4.49 9.24 -12.58
N ASP A 18 -3.94 8.04 -12.42
CA ASP A 18 -4.68 6.78 -12.28
C ASP A 18 -4.38 6.11 -10.93
N ARG A 19 -4.52 4.78 -10.82
CA ARG A 19 -4.40 4.04 -9.56
C ARG A 19 -3.22 3.08 -9.53
N CYS A 20 -2.65 2.92 -8.34
CA CYS A 20 -1.95 1.71 -7.94
C CYS A 20 -2.88 0.95 -6.99
N ILE A 21 -3.29 -0.26 -7.38
CA ILE A 21 -4.09 -1.14 -6.54
C ILE A 21 -3.18 -2.27 -6.07
N ALA A 22 -3.23 -2.61 -4.79
CA ALA A 22 -2.49 -3.75 -4.28
C ALA A 22 -3.19 -4.36 -3.08
N GLY A 23 -2.85 -5.60 -2.79
CA GLY A 23 -3.51 -6.35 -1.74
C GLY A 23 -2.81 -7.65 -1.40
N ILE A 24 -3.37 -8.34 -0.42
CA ILE A 24 -2.88 -9.66 -0.01
C ILE A 24 -3.84 -10.72 -0.51
N ASN A 25 -3.31 -11.76 -1.14
CA ASN A 25 -4.10 -12.95 -1.46
C ASN A 25 -4.48 -13.66 -0.14
N PRO A 26 -5.78 -13.81 0.17
CA PRO A 26 -6.22 -14.38 1.45
C PRO A 26 -5.88 -15.86 1.62
N GLU A 27 -5.66 -16.60 0.52
CA GLU A 27 -5.30 -18.02 0.56
C GLU A 27 -3.80 -18.23 0.83
N THR A 28 -2.95 -17.36 0.26
CA THR A 28 -1.50 -17.54 0.32
C THR A 28 -0.79 -16.58 1.28
N GLY A 29 -1.47 -15.54 1.76
CA GLY A 29 -0.88 -14.47 2.58
C GLY A 29 0.16 -13.62 1.84
N ARG A 30 0.23 -13.71 0.50
CA ARG A 30 1.25 -13.01 -0.31
C ARG A 30 0.69 -11.71 -0.87
N TRP A 31 1.53 -10.69 -0.91
CA TRP A 31 1.22 -9.46 -1.63
C TRP A 31 1.10 -9.70 -3.13
N ILE A 32 0.14 -9.01 -3.74
CA ILE A 32 -0.12 -8.97 -5.16
C ILE A 32 -0.41 -7.53 -5.55
N ARG A 33 0.26 -7.06 -6.60
CA ARG A 33 0.02 -5.77 -7.24
C ARG A 33 -0.41 -6.00 -8.69
N PRO A 34 -1.71 -5.90 -9.01
CA PRO A 34 -2.18 -5.86 -10.39
C PRO A 34 -1.51 -4.70 -11.15
N ILE A 35 -0.99 -4.98 -12.34
CA ILE A 35 -0.44 -3.97 -13.24
C ILE A 35 -1.05 -4.05 -14.65
N SER A 36 -1.17 -2.91 -15.31
CA SER A 36 -1.49 -2.84 -16.73
C SER A 36 -0.24 -3.03 -17.59
N ASP A 37 -0.39 -2.88 -18.91
CA ASP A 37 0.69 -2.82 -19.90
C ASP A 37 1.32 -1.42 -20.04
N LEU A 38 0.86 -0.43 -19.27
CA LEU A 38 1.46 0.90 -19.24
C LEU A 38 2.87 0.87 -18.63
N GLU A 39 3.70 1.85 -19.01
CA GLU A 39 5.13 1.94 -18.65
C GLU A 39 5.41 1.83 -17.15
N ASP A 40 4.50 2.32 -16.31
CA ASP A 40 4.61 2.28 -14.85
C ASP A 40 3.60 1.30 -14.22
N GLY A 41 2.91 0.48 -15.01
CA GLY A 41 1.93 -0.49 -14.55
C GLY A 41 0.69 0.11 -13.87
N ARG A 42 0.47 1.43 -13.90
CA ARG A 42 -0.73 2.05 -13.31
C ARG A 42 -2.01 1.46 -13.89
N ILE A 43 -3.06 1.34 -13.10
CA ILE A 43 -4.34 0.77 -13.52
C ILE A 43 -5.30 1.88 -13.96
N PRO A 44 -5.64 1.96 -15.27
CA PRO A 44 -6.61 2.92 -15.80
C PRO A 44 -8.02 2.73 -15.25
N ARG A 45 -8.83 3.80 -15.30
CA ARG A 45 -10.20 3.75 -14.80
C ARG A 45 -11.05 2.71 -15.50
N SER A 46 -10.86 2.54 -16.80
CA SER A 46 -11.59 1.54 -17.60
C SER A 46 -11.39 0.09 -17.14
N MET A 47 -10.30 -0.21 -16.42
CA MET A 47 -9.95 -1.58 -16.01
C MET A 47 -10.39 -1.94 -14.59
N ARG A 48 -10.36 -0.98 -13.65
CA ARG A 48 -10.48 -1.26 -12.20
C ARG A 48 -11.88 -1.22 -11.62
N LEU A 49 -12.89 -0.83 -12.39
CA LEU A 49 -14.22 -0.63 -11.82
C LEU A 49 -14.90 -1.96 -11.49
N LEU A 50 -15.42 -2.05 -10.26
CA LEU A 50 -16.27 -3.12 -9.77
C LEU A 50 -17.72 -2.66 -9.96
N GLU A 51 -18.38 -3.14 -11.01
CA GLU A 51 -19.78 -2.78 -11.32
C GLU A 51 -19.99 -1.24 -11.35
N GLY A 52 -19.02 -0.52 -11.93
CA GLY A 52 -19.04 0.94 -12.06
C GLY A 52 -18.47 1.72 -10.87
N LYS A 53 -18.06 1.05 -9.78
CA LYS A 53 -17.49 1.67 -8.58
C LYS A 53 -15.98 1.43 -8.46
N GLU A 54 -15.27 2.33 -7.80
CA GLU A 54 -13.86 2.12 -7.45
C GLU A 54 -13.75 1.06 -6.33
N PRO A 55 -12.74 0.16 -6.37
CA PRO A 55 -12.45 -0.74 -5.25
C PRO A 55 -12.21 0.03 -3.96
N GLN A 56 -12.81 -0.40 -2.86
CA GLN A 56 -12.57 0.18 -1.55
C GLN A 56 -11.47 -0.60 -0.81
N LEU A 57 -10.83 0.05 0.16
CA LEU A 57 -9.96 -0.67 1.08
C LEU A 57 -10.77 -1.74 1.82
N LEU A 58 -10.13 -2.88 2.10
CA LEU A 58 -10.69 -4.08 2.71
C LEU A 58 -11.70 -4.85 1.85
N ASP A 59 -12.00 -4.41 0.63
CA ASP A 59 -12.76 -5.24 -0.32
C ASP A 59 -11.96 -6.50 -0.68
N ILE A 60 -12.62 -7.66 -0.70
CA ILE A 60 -12.09 -8.86 -1.35
C ILE A 60 -12.46 -8.74 -2.83
N ILE A 61 -11.47 -8.57 -3.69
CA ILE A 61 -11.67 -8.39 -5.13
C ILE A 61 -11.05 -9.55 -5.92
N GLN A 62 -11.81 -10.10 -6.86
CA GLN A 62 -11.35 -11.08 -7.84
C GLN A 62 -10.94 -10.39 -9.12
N ILE A 63 -9.73 -10.68 -9.58
CA ILE A 63 -9.11 -10.07 -10.74
C ILE A 63 -8.57 -11.16 -11.65
N PRO A 64 -8.82 -11.10 -12.98
CA PRO A 64 -8.11 -11.93 -13.94
C PRO A 64 -6.63 -11.52 -13.97
N LEU A 65 -5.74 -12.34 -13.43
CA LEU A 65 -4.31 -12.03 -13.33
C LEU A 65 -3.44 -13.11 -13.99
N GLY A 66 -2.36 -12.69 -14.62
CA GLY A 66 -1.29 -13.58 -15.07
C GLY A 66 -0.53 -14.18 -13.89
N LYS A 67 0.28 -15.21 -14.16
CA LYS A 67 1.19 -15.79 -13.15
C LYS A 67 2.40 -14.90 -12.87
N THR A 68 2.67 -13.95 -13.76
CA THR A 68 3.78 -13.00 -13.71
C THR A 68 3.32 -11.64 -14.24
N GLY A 69 4.11 -10.61 -14.00
CA GLY A 69 3.99 -9.31 -14.65
C GLY A 69 5.36 -8.67 -14.79
N ASN A 70 5.43 -7.53 -15.48
CA ASN A 70 6.62 -6.70 -15.48
C ASN A 70 6.92 -6.24 -14.03
N ASP A 71 8.05 -6.66 -13.49
CA ASP A 71 8.51 -6.32 -12.13
C ASP A 71 9.31 -5.01 -12.10
N PHE A 72 9.57 -4.40 -13.26
CA PHE A 72 10.44 -3.24 -13.44
C PHE A 72 11.84 -3.43 -12.81
N GLY A 73 12.27 -4.68 -12.63
CA GLY A 73 13.51 -5.10 -11.98
C GLY A 73 13.49 -5.14 -10.45
N PHE A 74 12.40 -4.75 -9.76
CA PHE A 74 12.39 -4.68 -8.29
C PHE A 74 11.05 -4.98 -7.59
N GLU A 75 9.91 -4.91 -8.28
CA GLU A 75 8.57 -5.10 -7.73
C GLU A 75 8.13 -6.58 -7.84
N SER A 76 8.52 -7.39 -6.85
CA SER A 76 8.26 -8.84 -6.88
C SER A 76 6.78 -9.23 -6.80
N GLU A 77 5.93 -8.28 -6.39
CA GLU A 77 4.49 -8.47 -6.20
C GLU A 77 3.68 -8.30 -7.49
N ASN A 78 4.29 -7.85 -8.59
CA ASN A 78 3.56 -7.44 -9.80
C ASN A 78 3.02 -8.63 -10.60
N LEU A 79 1.72 -8.59 -10.91
CA LEU A 79 1.06 -9.53 -11.82
C LEU A 79 0.29 -8.78 -12.90
N SER A 80 0.45 -9.18 -14.16
CA SER A 80 -0.25 -8.55 -15.28
C SER A 80 -1.75 -8.81 -15.23
N VAL A 81 -2.56 -7.76 -15.40
CA VAL A 81 -4.01 -7.88 -15.56
C VAL A 81 -4.32 -8.51 -16.92
N LEU A 82 -5.16 -9.54 -16.90
CA LEU A 82 -5.65 -10.24 -18.09
C LEU A 82 -7.04 -9.73 -18.50
N PRO A 83 -7.49 -10.01 -19.73
CA PRO A 83 -8.86 -9.72 -20.14
C PRO A 83 -9.88 -10.37 -19.20
N GLY A 84 -10.85 -9.57 -18.75
CA GLY A 84 -11.99 -10.00 -17.94
C GLY A 84 -12.45 -8.91 -16.98
N ARG A 85 -13.60 -9.14 -16.34
CA ARG A 85 -14.18 -8.20 -15.37
C ARG A 85 -13.68 -8.49 -13.97
N TRP A 86 -13.37 -7.42 -13.24
CA TRP A 86 -13.11 -7.49 -11.80
C TRP A 86 -14.44 -7.62 -11.05
N LYS A 87 -14.42 -8.32 -9.91
CA LYS A 87 -15.63 -8.54 -9.10
C LYS A 87 -15.32 -8.38 -7.62
N LYS A 88 -16.20 -7.68 -6.89
CA LYS A 88 -16.19 -7.74 -5.42
C LYS A 88 -16.78 -9.08 -4.98
N GLN A 89 -16.09 -9.81 -4.11
CA GLN A 89 -16.56 -11.06 -3.51
C GLN A 89 -17.04 -10.88 -2.08
N GLY A 90 -16.56 -9.84 -1.39
CA GLY A 90 -16.87 -9.58 -0.01
C GLY A 90 -16.04 -8.42 0.51
N GLN A 91 -15.98 -8.31 1.83
CA GLN A 91 -15.19 -7.32 2.54
C GLN A 91 -14.72 -7.93 3.85
N VAL A 92 -13.52 -7.55 4.29
CA VAL A 92 -13.00 -7.91 5.61
C VAL A 92 -12.97 -6.69 6.51
N THR A 93 -12.79 -6.92 7.80
CA THR A 93 -12.56 -5.90 8.81
C THR A 93 -11.07 -5.56 8.94
N THR A 94 -10.77 -4.44 9.58
CA THR A 94 -9.43 -4.07 10.00
C THR A 94 -8.81 -5.12 10.92
N LYS A 95 -9.60 -5.68 11.84
CA LYS A 95 -9.19 -6.75 12.77
C LYS A 95 -8.70 -7.98 12.01
N GLU A 96 -9.40 -8.42 10.98
CA GLU A 96 -9.02 -9.59 10.16
C GLU A 96 -7.72 -9.41 9.37
N VAL A 97 -7.32 -8.16 9.08
CA VAL A 97 -6.08 -7.86 8.35
C VAL A 97 -4.89 -7.55 9.26
N LEU A 98 -5.09 -7.35 10.57
CA LEU A 98 -4.03 -7.14 11.57
C LEU A 98 -2.97 -8.25 11.51
N ARG A 99 -3.39 -9.49 11.30
CA ARG A 99 -2.48 -10.65 11.18
C ARG A 99 -1.45 -10.53 10.05
N TYR A 100 -1.68 -9.66 9.08
CA TYR A 100 -0.74 -9.40 7.98
C TYR A 100 0.24 -8.26 8.28
N CYS A 101 0.12 -7.59 9.43
CA CYS A 101 1.10 -6.60 9.83
C CYS A 101 2.47 -7.23 10.04
N SER A 102 3.47 -6.64 9.40
CA SER A 102 4.85 -7.09 9.52
C SER A 102 5.38 -6.88 10.94
N SER A 103 6.04 -7.89 11.49
CA SER A 103 6.82 -7.80 12.75
C SER A 103 8.28 -7.36 12.53
N GLU A 104 8.69 -7.15 11.28
CA GLU A 104 10.05 -6.71 10.93
C GLU A 104 10.44 -5.37 11.59
N PRO A 105 11.72 -5.17 11.96
CA PRO A 105 12.19 -3.94 12.58
C PRO A 105 12.22 -2.75 11.62
N TYR A 106 12.32 -3.02 10.31
CA TYR A 106 12.36 -1.99 9.27
C TYR A 106 11.19 -2.13 8.31
N ILE A 107 10.44 -1.03 8.16
CA ILE A 107 9.49 -0.78 7.10
C ILE A 107 10.27 -0.67 5.79
N LEU A 108 10.05 -1.63 4.89
CA LEU A 108 10.66 -1.71 3.56
C LEU A 108 12.19 -1.56 3.65
N HIS A 109 12.84 -2.58 4.22
CA HIS A 109 14.29 -2.87 4.20
C HIS A 109 15.21 -2.03 5.08
N ASN A 110 14.89 -0.77 5.34
CA ASN A 110 15.81 0.14 6.06
C ASN A 110 15.10 1.26 6.83
N TYR A 111 15.87 2.10 7.54
CA TYR A 111 15.36 3.25 8.31
C TYR A 111 15.11 4.52 7.47
N LYS A 112 15.54 4.54 6.21
CA LYS A 112 15.49 5.72 5.35
C LYS A 112 14.07 5.92 4.80
N LYS A 113 13.78 7.12 4.30
CA LYS A 113 12.52 7.42 3.58
C LYS A 113 12.48 6.85 2.15
N PHE A 114 13.48 6.10 1.74
CA PHE A 114 13.64 5.52 0.40
C PHE A 114 14.48 4.24 0.47
N VAL A 115 14.43 3.45 -0.59
CA VAL A 115 15.31 2.31 -0.84
C VAL A 115 15.86 2.48 -2.25
N THR A 116 17.14 2.24 -2.50
CA THR A 116 17.69 2.41 -3.86
C THR A 116 17.45 1.16 -4.71
N VAL A 117 17.37 1.34 -6.03
CA VAL A 117 17.25 0.21 -6.97
C VAL A 117 18.39 -0.81 -6.78
N PRO A 118 19.66 -0.42 -6.65
CA PRO A 118 20.73 -1.38 -6.36
C PRO A 118 20.58 -2.12 -5.01
N GLU A 119 20.04 -1.47 -3.98
CA GLU A 119 19.77 -2.12 -2.68
C GLU A 119 18.70 -3.22 -2.81
N LEU A 120 17.65 -2.98 -3.60
CA LEU A 120 16.62 -3.98 -3.91
C LEU A 120 17.17 -5.10 -4.81
N ALA A 121 17.92 -4.75 -5.85
CA ALA A 121 18.43 -5.71 -6.83
C ALA A 121 19.40 -6.74 -6.22
N ARG A 122 20.17 -6.34 -5.19
CA ARG A 122 21.05 -7.25 -4.43
C ARG A 122 20.30 -8.30 -3.61
N LYS A 123 19.01 -8.11 -3.35
CA LYS A 123 18.20 -9.08 -2.60
C LYS A 123 17.66 -10.15 -3.55
N PRO A 124 17.53 -11.41 -3.09
CA PRO A 124 16.78 -12.44 -3.81
C PRO A 124 15.38 -11.93 -4.16
N PHE A 125 14.90 -12.26 -5.36
CA PHE A 125 13.64 -11.74 -5.90
C PHE A 125 12.46 -11.87 -4.91
N ALA A 126 12.29 -13.05 -4.31
CA ALA A 126 11.23 -13.33 -3.33
C ALA A 126 11.32 -12.52 -2.02
N LEU A 127 12.46 -11.87 -1.76
CA LEU A 127 12.67 -11.02 -0.59
C LEU A 127 12.57 -9.52 -0.92
N ARG A 128 12.30 -9.16 -2.18
CA ARG A 128 12.14 -7.75 -2.61
C ARG A 128 10.74 -7.25 -2.29
N LYS A 129 10.53 -6.88 -1.02
CA LYS A 129 9.28 -6.26 -0.55
C LYS A 129 9.19 -4.80 -1.04
N THR A 130 8.14 -4.45 -1.76
CA THR A 130 7.81 -3.07 -2.17
C THR A 130 6.48 -2.59 -1.60
N LEU A 131 5.78 -3.47 -0.88
CA LEU A 131 4.56 -3.22 -0.13
C LEU A 131 4.70 -3.79 1.28
N GLN A 132 4.15 -3.09 2.27
CA GLN A 132 4.12 -3.57 3.64
C GLN A 132 2.93 -2.97 4.38
N LEU A 133 2.19 -3.82 5.08
CA LEU A 133 1.17 -3.40 6.03
C LEU A 133 1.84 -3.19 7.39
N VAL A 134 1.64 -2.00 7.97
CA VAL A 134 2.31 -1.55 9.18
C VAL A 134 1.26 -1.14 10.21
N HIS A 135 1.37 -1.64 11.43
CA HIS A 135 0.59 -1.14 12.56
C HIS A 135 1.25 0.13 13.10
N VAL A 136 0.53 1.25 13.06
CA VAL A 136 1.00 2.60 13.38
C VAL A 136 0.32 3.10 14.65
N THR A 137 1.14 3.52 15.62
CA THR A 137 0.70 3.99 16.94
C THR A 137 0.70 5.51 17.04
N GLU A 138 1.50 6.21 16.24
CA GLU A 138 1.49 7.67 16.13
C GLU A 138 1.45 8.10 14.66
N PHE A 139 0.63 9.11 14.34
CA PHE A 139 0.47 9.61 12.98
C PHE A 139 0.31 11.13 13.01
N PHE A 140 1.29 11.86 12.47
CA PHE A 140 1.27 13.32 12.38
C PHE A 140 1.21 13.76 10.92
N VAL A 141 0.28 14.65 10.58
CA VAL A 141 0.08 15.15 9.22
C VAL A 141 0.63 16.57 9.06
N GLU A 142 1.37 16.80 8.00
CA GLU A 142 1.82 18.11 7.53
C GLU A 142 1.12 18.44 6.20
N LYS A 143 0.45 19.60 6.15
CA LYS A 143 -0.19 20.12 4.93
C LYS A 143 0.75 21.10 4.21
N LYS A 144 0.95 20.90 2.91
CA LYS A 144 1.64 21.84 2.02
C LYS A 144 0.73 22.20 0.85
N GLN A 145 0.44 23.49 0.65
CA GLN A 145 -0.22 23.93 -0.58
C GLN A 145 0.74 23.86 -1.77
N ARG A 146 0.25 23.32 -2.90
CA ARG A 146 0.95 23.41 -4.18
C ARG A 146 0.66 24.75 -4.84
N GLU A 147 1.54 25.16 -5.74
CA GLU A 147 1.35 26.34 -6.60
C GLU A 147 0.07 26.25 -7.45
N THR A 148 -0.37 25.03 -7.77
CA THR A 148 -1.62 24.73 -8.47
C THR A 148 -2.88 24.92 -7.62
N GLY A 149 -2.76 25.33 -6.36
CA GLY A 149 -3.87 25.49 -5.40
C GLY A 149 -4.32 24.18 -4.73
N THR A 150 -3.86 23.02 -5.19
CA THR A 150 -4.18 21.72 -4.58
C THR A 150 -3.33 21.45 -3.34
N ASN A 151 -3.88 20.75 -2.35
CA ASN A 151 -3.13 20.35 -1.17
C ASN A 151 -2.23 19.13 -1.45
N GLN A 152 -1.04 19.13 -0.88
CA GLN A 152 -0.17 17.96 -0.74
C GLN A 152 -0.03 17.66 0.74
N TYR A 153 -0.30 16.41 1.11
CA TYR A 153 -0.13 15.94 2.48
C TYR A 153 1.12 15.08 2.60
N LYS A 154 1.86 15.30 3.68
CA LYS A 154 2.93 14.43 4.12
C LYS A 154 2.65 13.99 5.54
N ALA A 155 3.19 12.86 5.95
CA ALA A 155 3.03 12.41 7.31
C ALA A 155 4.33 11.90 7.92
N THR A 156 4.39 12.00 9.24
CA THR A 156 5.33 11.28 10.07
C THR A 156 4.59 10.20 10.84
N ILE A 157 5.03 8.96 10.71
CA ILE A 157 4.42 7.79 11.37
C ILE A 157 5.42 7.12 12.32
N VAL A 158 4.91 6.54 13.40
CA VAL A 158 5.64 5.63 14.30
C VAL A 158 4.96 4.27 14.27
N SER A 159 5.69 3.24 13.87
CA SER A 159 5.19 1.86 13.91
C SER A 159 5.15 1.33 15.34
N ARG A 160 4.34 0.29 15.58
CA ARG A 160 4.34 -0.46 16.86
C ARG A 160 5.73 -0.95 17.29
N ASN A 161 6.62 -1.20 16.32
CA ASN A 161 8.00 -1.63 16.58
C ASN A 161 8.96 -0.45 16.86
N GLY A 162 8.44 0.77 17.02
CA GLY A 162 9.22 1.96 17.37
C GLY A 162 9.90 2.68 16.20
N GLN A 163 9.87 2.13 14.98
CA GLN A 163 10.45 2.83 13.84
C GLN A 163 9.63 4.09 13.49
N ARG A 164 10.33 5.23 13.42
CA ARG A 164 9.80 6.51 12.95
C ARG A 164 10.20 6.77 11.49
N LEU A 165 9.23 7.09 10.65
CA LEU A 165 9.46 7.57 9.27
C LEU A 165 8.80 8.93 9.08
N SER A 166 9.59 9.94 8.73
CA SER A 166 9.12 11.32 8.61
C SER A 166 8.90 11.75 7.16
N ARG A 167 7.91 12.63 6.97
CA ARG A 167 7.61 13.33 5.70
C ARG A 167 7.32 12.39 4.52
N LEU A 168 6.66 11.26 4.76
CA LEU A 168 6.17 10.34 3.72
C LEU A 168 5.01 11.00 2.96
N GLY A 169 5.02 10.90 1.63
CA GLY A 169 3.91 11.41 0.81
C GLY A 169 2.66 10.55 0.98
N ILE A 170 1.50 11.17 1.14
CA ILE A 170 0.21 10.47 1.22
C ILE A 170 -0.43 10.41 -0.16
N THR A 171 -0.75 9.20 -0.61
CA THR A 171 -1.27 8.92 -1.96
C THR A 171 -2.63 8.24 -1.95
N ASP A 172 -3.18 7.93 -0.78
CA ASP A 172 -4.54 7.43 -0.62
C ASP A 172 -5.56 8.56 -0.94
N PRO A 173 -6.38 8.43 -2.00
CA PRO A 173 -7.36 9.44 -2.39
C PRO A 173 -8.44 9.71 -1.34
N LEU A 174 -8.92 8.67 -0.66
CA LEU A 174 -10.04 8.78 0.27
C LEU A 174 -9.53 9.42 1.57
N PHE A 175 -8.34 9.02 2.00
CA PHE A 175 -7.71 9.65 3.15
C PHE A 175 -7.33 11.11 2.89
N VAL A 176 -6.79 11.45 1.71
CA VAL A 176 -6.55 12.85 1.33
C VAL A 176 -7.85 13.66 1.35
N LYS A 177 -8.95 13.11 0.82
CA LYS A 177 -10.26 13.77 0.89
C LYS A 177 -10.73 13.99 2.34
N LYS A 178 -10.51 13.01 3.22
CA LYS A 178 -10.81 13.13 4.65
C LYS A 178 -10.01 14.27 5.31
N LEU A 179 -8.73 14.42 4.97
CA LEU A 179 -7.87 15.50 5.44
C LEU A 179 -8.26 16.88 4.87
N ASP A 180 -8.71 16.93 3.60
CA ASP A 180 -9.21 18.16 2.98
C ASP A 180 -10.48 18.67 3.68
N GLN A 181 -11.27 17.76 4.26
CA GLN A 181 -12.46 18.07 5.06
C GLN A 181 -12.12 18.50 6.51
N GLY A 182 -10.84 18.56 6.88
CA GLY A 182 -10.39 18.99 8.20
C GLY A 182 -10.39 17.91 9.28
N ASN A 183 -10.59 16.64 8.91
CA ASN A 183 -10.48 15.54 9.87
C ASN A 183 -9.01 15.20 10.14
N GLU A 184 -8.75 14.64 11.31
CA GLU A 184 -7.45 14.15 11.73
C GLU A 184 -7.37 12.61 11.61
N PRO A 185 -6.15 12.04 11.48
CA PRO A 185 -5.95 10.60 11.60
C PRO A 185 -6.39 10.09 12.97
N ILE A 186 -7.11 8.96 12.98
CA ILE A 186 -7.37 8.20 14.21
C ILE A 186 -6.26 7.17 14.37
N VAL A 187 -5.68 7.09 15.58
CA VAL A 187 -4.66 6.10 15.94
C VAL A 187 -5.11 5.26 17.13
N PRO A 188 -4.63 4.01 17.26
CA PRO A 188 -3.80 3.29 16.27
C PRO A 188 -4.52 2.96 14.95
N CYS A 189 -3.74 2.80 13.89
CA CYS A 189 -4.24 2.51 12.54
C CYS A 189 -3.31 1.56 11.80
N LEU A 190 -3.81 1.01 10.69
CA LEU A 190 -3.03 0.23 9.74
C LEU A 190 -2.68 1.09 8.54
N VAL A 191 -1.40 1.09 8.18
CA VAL A 191 -0.87 1.85 7.06
C VAL A 191 -0.21 0.91 6.08
N THR A 192 -0.66 0.96 4.83
CA THR A 192 0.10 0.33 3.74
C THR A 192 1.16 1.30 3.28
N VAL A 193 2.43 0.94 3.53
CA VAL A 193 3.58 1.66 2.99
C VAL A 193 4.00 0.99 1.68
N SER A 194 4.23 1.80 0.65
CA SER A 194 4.67 1.34 -0.68
C SER A 194 5.94 2.06 -1.12
N LEU A 195 6.67 1.49 -2.08
CA LEU A 195 7.74 2.19 -2.80
C LEU A 195 7.21 2.81 -4.09
N SER A 196 7.69 4.02 -4.42
CA SER A 196 7.45 4.65 -5.72
C SER A 196 8.29 4.01 -6.83
N MET A 197 7.95 4.31 -8.09
CA MET A 197 8.93 4.20 -9.17
C MET A 197 10.18 5.05 -8.83
N PRO A 198 11.37 4.68 -9.33
CA PRO A 198 12.58 5.41 -9.01
C PRO A 198 12.50 6.85 -9.54
N HIS A 199 12.84 7.82 -8.70
CA HIS A 199 12.80 9.24 -9.09
C HIS A 199 13.85 10.06 -8.35
N ARG A 200 14.77 10.67 -9.11
CA ARG A 200 15.79 11.58 -8.59
C ARG A 200 15.25 13.02 -8.56
N PRO A 201 15.07 13.65 -7.38
CA PRO A 201 14.83 15.08 -7.31
C PRO A 201 16.08 15.86 -7.80
N PRO A 202 15.94 17.13 -8.24
CA PRO A 202 17.02 17.88 -8.91
C PRO A 202 18.37 17.94 -8.18
N ASN A 203 18.37 17.89 -6.84
CA ASN A 203 19.58 17.95 -6.02
C ASN A 203 19.91 16.59 -5.37
N TRP A 204 19.55 15.48 -6.02
CA TRP A 204 19.81 14.14 -5.51
C TRP A 204 21.21 13.67 -5.89
N GLU A 205 22.00 13.34 -4.87
CA GLU A 205 23.26 12.64 -5.03
C GLU A 205 23.07 11.17 -4.64
N GLY A 206 23.51 10.26 -5.52
CA GLY A 206 23.47 8.81 -5.30
C GLY A 206 22.60 8.04 -6.30
N ASP A 207 22.42 6.75 -6.01
CA ASP A 207 21.65 5.83 -6.83
C ASP A 207 20.15 6.21 -6.89
N ASP A 208 19.45 5.67 -7.88
CA ASP A 208 18.01 5.86 -8.08
C ASP A 208 17.20 5.46 -6.84
N PRO A 209 16.52 6.41 -6.17
CA PRO A 209 15.75 6.12 -4.96
C PRO A 209 14.29 5.81 -5.31
N CYS A 210 13.78 4.73 -4.75
CA CYS A 210 12.35 4.44 -4.66
C CYS A 210 11.85 4.98 -3.30
N TRP A 211 10.95 5.97 -3.33
CA TRP A 211 10.50 6.68 -2.14
C TRP A 211 9.40 5.91 -1.40
N LYS A 212 9.45 5.89 -0.07
CA LYS A 212 8.37 5.33 0.76
C LYS A 212 7.18 6.29 0.76
N LEU A 213 6.00 5.74 0.50
CA LEU A 213 4.74 6.47 0.40
C LEU A 213 3.65 5.78 1.23
N ILE A 214 2.74 6.57 1.79
CA ILE A 214 1.53 6.08 2.44
C ILE A 214 0.48 5.86 1.35
N ALA A 215 0.19 4.59 1.05
CA ALA A 215 -0.72 4.17 -0.01
C ALA A 215 -2.14 3.85 0.48
N ALA A 216 -2.29 3.58 1.78
CA ALA A 216 -3.59 3.41 2.43
C ALA A 216 -3.48 3.75 3.92
N VAL A 217 -4.57 4.26 4.48
CA VAL A 217 -4.76 4.40 5.93
C VAL A 217 -6.09 3.75 6.31
N MET A 218 -6.06 2.79 7.21
CA MET A 218 -7.23 2.06 7.73
C MET A 218 -7.23 2.21 9.25
N GLU A 219 -8.14 3.04 9.76
CA GLU A 219 -8.25 3.35 11.19
C GLU A 219 -8.87 2.15 11.93
N LEU A 220 -8.31 1.78 13.07
CA LEU A 220 -8.84 0.71 13.91
C LEU A 220 -10.02 1.25 14.74
N GLU A 221 -11.09 0.48 14.88
CA GLU A 221 -12.22 0.87 15.71
C GLU A 221 -11.84 0.72 17.20
N THR A 222 -12.46 1.50 18.09
CA THR A 222 -12.17 1.44 19.54
C THR A 222 -12.43 0.07 20.16
N ASN A 223 -13.30 -0.75 19.56
CA ASN A 223 -13.59 -2.12 20.02
C ASN A 223 -12.52 -3.14 19.56
N ASP A 224 -11.55 -2.75 18.74
CA ASP A 224 -10.46 -3.64 18.27
C ASP A 224 -9.32 -3.79 19.31
N TYR A 225 -9.38 -3.07 20.45
CA TYR A 225 -8.34 -3.06 21.49
C TYR A 225 -8.64 -3.97 22.68
N ASP A 226 -9.91 -4.16 23.05
CA ASP A 226 -10.29 -4.91 24.26
C ASP A 226 -10.01 -6.42 24.17
N ASP A 227 -9.83 -6.97 22.96
CA ASP A 227 -9.54 -8.40 22.74
C ASP A 227 -8.05 -8.70 22.53
N GLN A 228 -7.15 -7.70 22.57
CA GLN A 228 -5.71 -7.92 22.29
C GLN A 228 -4.97 -8.66 23.41
N ASP A 229 -5.48 -8.62 24.65
CA ASP A 229 -4.93 -9.42 25.74
C ASP A 229 -5.29 -10.91 25.61
N GLU A 230 -6.34 -11.29 24.86
CA GLU A 230 -6.72 -12.70 24.67
C GLU A 230 -6.01 -13.40 23.50
N LEU A 231 -5.56 -12.66 22.49
CA LEU A 231 -4.93 -13.23 21.27
C LEU A 231 -3.42 -13.52 21.42
N LEU A 232 -2.80 -13.06 22.51
CA LEU A 232 -1.40 -13.35 22.84
C LEU A 232 -1.20 -14.72 23.52
N ASP A 233 -2.28 -15.42 23.88
CA ASP A 233 -2.26 -16.68 24.61
C ASP A 233 -2.60 -17.93 23.78
N LEU A 234 -2.69 -17.82 22.45
CA LEU A 234 -2.91 -18.99 21.61
C LEU A 234 -1.58 -19.70 21.27
N PRO A 235 -1.40 -20.97 21.65
CA PRO A 235 -0.20 -21.72 21.29
C PRO A 235 -0.17 -21.98 19.78
N PHE A 236 1.03 -21.89 19.22
CA PHE A 236 1.38 -22.09 17.80
C PHE A 236 0.86 -23.41 17.21
#